data_AF-A0A401J0S8-F1
#
_entry.id   AF-A0A401J0S8-F1
#
_cell.length_a   1.000
_cell.length_b   1.000
_cell.length_c   1.000
_cell.angle_alpha   90.00
_cell.angle_beta   90.00
_cell.angle_gamma   90.00
#
_symmetry.space_group_name_H-M   'P 1'
#
loop_
_entity.id
_entity.type
_entity.pdbx_description
1 polymer ?
#
loop_
_entity_poly.entity_id
_entity_poly.type
_entity_poly.pdbx_seq_one_letter_code
_entity_poly.pdbx_strand_id
1 'polypeptide(L)'
;MALAQPDPRPTAKDSQEQLITIATYYHLRYLSPYQESVSMVVCVCNAIREKDLKEAVRDGADTPCSAYARFGRRPKCGQCVPFARTIIAAERASA
;
A
#
# COMPACT_ATOMS: atom_id res chain seq x y z
N MET A 1 15.27 19.98 -8.06
CA MET A 1 15.58 18.59 -7.69
C MET A 1 16.96 18.59 -7.07
N ALA A 2 17.05 18.70 -5.75
CA ALA A 2 18.34 18.73 -5.05
C ALA A 2 18.83 17.30 -4.86
N LEU A 3 19.92 16.93 -5.53
CA LEU A 3 20.64 15.70 -5.23
C LEU A 3 21.35 15.92 -3.90
N ALA A 4 20.79 15.37 -2.82
CA ALA A 4 21.44 15.35 -1.53
C ALA A 4 22.79 14.64 -1.66
N GLN A 5 23.87 15.32 -1.28
CA GLN A 5 25.20 14.71 -1.22
C GLN A 5 25.22 13.60 -0.15
N PRO A 6 25.95 12.49 -0.36
CA PRO A 6 26.02 11.42 0.63
C PRO A 6 26.85 11.84 1.85
N ASP A 7 26.27 11.65 3.03
CA ASP A 7 26.93 11.83 4.34
C ASP A 7 28.14 10.87 4.50
N PRO A 8 29.12 11.21 5.37
CA PRO A 8 30.35 10.45 5.51
C PRO A 8 30.09 9.03 6.01
N ARG A 9 30.81 8.07 5.39
CA ARG A 9 30.72 6.63 5.67
C ARG A 9 31.11 6.33 7.13
N PRO A 10 30.31 5.56 7.88
CA PRO A 10 30.68 5.13 9.23
C PRO A 10 31.90 4.20 9.20
N THR A 11 32.85 4.40 10.12
CA THR A 11 34.12 3.66 10.18
C THR A 11 34.03 2.36 10.96
N ALA A 12 34.79 1.36 10.49
CA ALA A 12 34.78 -0.06 10.84
C ALA A 12 34.94 -0.40 12.33
N LYS A 13 33.86 -0.82 13.00
CA LYS A 13 33.91 -1.58 14.27
C LYS A 13 32.80 -2.65 14.24
N ASP A 14 33.24 -3.90 14.24
CA ASP A 14 32.50 -5.17 14.09
C ASP A 14 31.68 -5.34 12.80
N SER A 15 32.24 -6.08 11.83
CA SER A 15 31.73 -6.21 10.46
C SER A 15 30.26 -6.64 10.39
N GLN A 16 29.77 -7.43 11.36
CA GLN A 16 28.40 -7.90 11.38
C GLN A 16 27.41 -6.82 11.87
N GLU A 17 27.75 -6.09 12.94
CA GLU A 17 26.92 -4.97 13.44
C GLU A 17 26.84 -3.84 12.41
N GLN A 18 27.93 -3.59 11.67
CA GLN A 18 27.94 -2.59 10.60
C GLN A 18 27.06 -2.97 9.41
N LEU A 19 27.07 -4.24 8.98
CA LEU A 19 26.20 -4.71 7.90
C LEU A 19 24.72 -4.61 8.30
N ILE A 20 24.39 -4.98 9.54
CA ILE A 20 23.02 -4.82 10.08
C ILE A 20 22.61 -3.33 10.08
N THR A 21 23.52 -2.44 10.50
CA THR A 21 23.26 -1.00 10.53
C THR A 21 23.02 -0.42 9.15
N ILE A 22 23.85 -0.77 8.17
CA ILE A 22 23.70 -0.32 6.77
C ILE A 22 22.40 -0.86 6.18
N ALA A 23 22.12 -2.15 6.33
CA ALA A 23 20.89 -2.76 5.82
C ALA A 23 19.63 -2.09 6.41
N THR A 24 19.63 -1.85 7.72
CA THR A 24 18.52 -1.18 8.42
C THR A 24 18.32 0.25 7.94
N TYR A 25 19.41 1.02 7.77
CA TYR A 25 19.37 2.38 7.21
C TYR A 25 18.73 2.40 5.81
N TYR A 26 19.17 1.52 4.90
CA TYR A 26 18.63 1.46 3.55
C TYR A 26 17.17 1.00 3.54
N HIS A 27 16.81 0.04 4.39
CA HIS A 27 15.43 -0.40 4.51
C HIS A 27 14.52 0.74 4.95
N LEU A 28 14.87 1.46 6.03
CA LEU A 28 14.06 2.57 6.55
C LEU A 28 14.00 3.76 5.57
N ARG A 29 15.10 4.07 4.86
CA ARG A 29 15.16 5.23 3.95
C ARG A 29 14.56 4.97 2.57
N TYR A 30 14.69 3.75 2.03
CA TYR A 30 14.38 3.50 0.61
C TYR A 30 13.29 2.45 0.39
N LEU A 31 13.21 1.38 1.21
CA LEU A 31 12.21 0.33 1.03
C LEU A 31 10.91 0.61 1.81
N SER A 32 11.02 1.01 3.08
CA SER A 32 9.89 1.32 3.95
C SER A 32 8.94 2.37 3.37
N PRO A 33 9.41 3.53 2.85
CA PRO A 33 8.51 4.52 2.23
C PRO A 33 7.91 4.02 0.91
N TYR A 34 8.56 3.08 0.22
CA TYR A 34 8.00 2.49 -0.99
C TYR A 34 6.85 1.53 -0.65
N GLN A 35 6.97 0.73 0.42
CA GLN A 35 5.93 -0.21 0.84
C GLN A 35 4.61 0.46 1.26
N GLU A 36 4.65 1.66 1.85
CA GLU A 36 3.42 2.43 2.13
C GLU A 36 2.71 2.93 0.86
N SER A 37 3.45 3.02 -0.26
CA SER A 37 2.94 3.56 -1.53
C SER A 37 2.43 2.50 -2.51
N VAL A 38 2.89 1.25 -2.42
CA VAL A 38 2.48 0.16 -3.34
C VAL A 38 1.17 -0.49 -2.86
N SER A 39 0.10 0.30 -2.84
CA SER A 39 -1.26 -0.28 -2.84
C SER A 39 -1.73 -0.41 -4.29
N MET A 40 -1.99 -1.67 -4.68
CA MET A 40 -2.52 -2.07 -5.99
C MET A 40 -3.77 -1.25 -6.36
N VAL A 41 -3.86 -0.79 -7.61
CA VAL A 41 -5.09 -0.18 -8.12
C VAL A 41 -6.09 -1.29 -8.43
N VAL A 42 -7.25 -1.27 -7.77
CA VAL A 42 -8.33 -2.24 -8.00
C VAL A 42 -9.29 -1.74 -9.08
N CYS A 43 -9.60 -0.44 -9.10
CA CYS A 43 -10.48 0.15 -10.10
C CYS A 43 -9.80 1.36 -10.76
N VAL A 44 -9.38 1.18 -12.02
CA VAL A 44 -8.78 2.27 -12.82
C VAL A 44 -9.79 3.39 -13.12
N CYS A 45 -11.03 3.03 -13.44
CA CYS A 45 -12.09 3.98 -13.78
C CYS A 45 -12.40 4.99 -12.69
N ASN A 46 -12.32 4.54 -11.43
CA ASN A 46 -12.65 5.31 -10.26
C ASN A 46 -11.41 5.61 -9.41
N ALA A 47 -10.19 5.28 -9.85
CA ALA A 47 -8.96 5.44 -9.07
C ALA A 47 -9.11 4.97 -7.62
N ILE A 48 -9.55 3.72 -7.43
CA ILE A 48 -9.70 3.07 -6.11
C ILE A 48 -8.58 2.06 -5.96
N ARG A 49 -7.79 2.19 -4.88
CA ARG A 49 -6.72 1.25 -4.52
C ARG A 49 -7.24 0.19 -3.56
N GLU A 50 -6.47 -0.88 -3.42
CA GLU A 50 -6.78 -1.98 -2.50
C GLU A 50 -6.95 -1.48 -1.06
N LYS A 51 -6.06 -0.60 -0.60
CA LYS A 51 -6.15 -0.02 0.75
C LYS A 51 -7.47 0.73 0.97
N ASP A 52 -7.88 1.54 0.00
CA ASP A 52 -9.13 2.32 0.08
C ASP A 52 -10.33 1.37 0.12
N LEU A 53 -10.30 0.30 -0.69
CA LEU A 53 -11.35 -0.71 -0.70
C LEU A 53 -11.41 -1.46 0.65
N LYS A 54 -10.27 -1.84 1.21
CA LYS A 54 -10.18 -2.50 2.53
C LYS A 54 -10.68 -1.60 3.66
N GLU A 55 -10.33 -0.32 3.64
CA GLU A 55 -10.87 0.68 4.58
C GLU A 55 -12.39 0.78 4.47
N ALA A 56 -12.93 0.86 3.25
CA ALA A 56 -14.38 0.87 3.04
C ALA A 56 -15.08 -0.38 3.59
N VAL A 57 -14.43 -1.55 3.49
CA VAL A 57 -14.93 -2.82 4.05
C VAL A 57 -14.89 -2.83 5.57
N ARG A 58 -13.78 -2.37 6.18
CA ARG A 58 -13.67 -2.20 7.64
C ARG A 58 -14.72 -1.24 8.18
N ASP A 59 -15.11 -0.25 7.39
CA ASP A 59 -16.22 0.65 7.71
C ASP A 59 -17.62 0.08 7.41
N GLY A 60 -17.72 -1.21 7.09
CA GLY A 60 -18.98 -1.94 6.93
C GLY A 60 -19.46 -2.19 5.49
N ALA A 61 -18.67 -1.84 4.47
CA ALA A 61 -19.05 -2.21 3.10
C ALA A 61 -18.94 -3.72 2.85
N ASP A 62 -19.90 -4.24 2.10
CA ASP A 62 -20.09 -5.67 1.82
C ASP A 62 -20.11 -6.01 0.32
N THR A 63 -20.20 -4.98 -0.53
CA THR A 63 -20.23 -5.11 -1.98
C THR A 63 -19.38 -4.02 -2.64
N PRO A 64 -18.90 -4.23 -3.88
CA PRO A 64 -18.20 -3.17 -4.60
C PRO A 64 -19.04 -1.89 -4.76
N CYS A 65 -20.37 -2.02 -4.94
CA CYS A 65 -21.25 -0.85 -5.02
C CYS A 65 -21.31 -0.09 -3.69
N SER A 66 -21.53 -0.78 -2.56
CA SER A 66 -21.57 -0.12 -1.25
C SER A 66 -20.22 0.51 -0.90
N ALA A 67 -19.11 -0.17 -1.22
CA ALA A 67 -17.78 0.41 -1.06
C ALA A 67 -17.56 1.66 -1.91
N TYR A 68 -17.98 1.66 -3.19
CA TYR A 68 -17.75 2.80 -4.08
C TYR A 68 -18.63 3.99 -3.72
N ALA A 69 -19.85 3.73 -3.22
CA ALA A 69 -20.76 4.74 -2.74
C ALA A 69 -20.17 5.56 -1.57
N ARG A 70 -19.33 4.96 -0.72
CA ARG A 70 -18.61 5.68 0.36
C ARG A 70 -17.69 6.77 -0.18
N PHE A 71 -17.14 6.59 -1.38
CA PHE A 71 -16.33 7.59 -2.06
C PHE A 71 -17.15 8.55 -2.93
N GLY A 72 -18.49 8.48 -2.88
CA GLY A 72 -19.38 9.24 -3.76
C GLY A 72 -19.27 8.82 -5.24
N ARG A 73 -18.79 7.60 -5.51
CA ARG A 73 -18.50 7.10 -6.87
C ARG A 73 -19.47 5.99 -7.25
N ARG A 74 -19.89 5.96 -8.52
CA ARG A 74 -20.65 4.85 -9.11
C ARG A 74 -19.71 3.96 -9.95
N PRO A 75 -19.95 2.63 -10.05
CA PRO A 75 -19.22 1.79 -10.98
C PRO A 75 -19.36 2.29 -12.42
N LYS A 76 -18.27 2.26 -13.21
CA LYS A 76 -18.27 2.67 -14.63
C LYS A 76 -18.32 1.45 -15.56
N CYS A 77 -17.20 0.72 -15.69
CA CYS A 77 -17.09 -0.43 -16.60
C CYS A 77 -17.35 -1.80 -15.94
N GLY A 78 -17.36 -1.85 -14.60
CA GLY A 78 -17.58 -3.09 -13.84
C GLY A 78 -16.45 -4.14 -13.89
N GLN A 79 -15.38 -3.93 -14.66
CA GLN A 79 -14.32 -4.93 -14.85
C GLN A 79 -13.60 -5.32 -13.56
N CYS A 80 -13.52 -4.39 -12.60
CA CYS A 80 -12.94 -4.63 -11.28
C CYS A 80 -13.83 -5.47 -10.35
N VAL A 81 -15.11 -5.68 -10.66
CA VAL A 81 -16.10 -6.25 -9.73
C VAL A 81 -15.75 -7.66 -9.24
N PRO A 82 -15.37 -8.63 -10.09
CA PRO A 82 -15.00 -9.96 -9.62
C PRO A 82 -13.82 -9.91 -8.65
N PHE A 83 -12.81 -9.12 -8.98
CA PHE A 83 -11.61 -8.99 -8.16
C PHE A 83 -11.87 -8.24 -6.85
N ALA A 84 -12.63 -7.14 -6.90
CA ALA A 84 -13.05 -6.39 -5.72
C ALA A 84 -13.86 -7.28 -4.75
N ARG A 85 -14.71 -8.17 -5.25
CA ARG A 85 -15.43 -9.14 -4.41
C ARG A 85 -14.50 -10.09 -3.67
N THR A 86 -13.45 -10.59 -4.34
CA THR A 86 -12.43 -11.43 -3.68
C THR A 86 -11.73 -10.70 -2.54
N ILE A 87 -11.35 -9.44 -2.74
CA ILE A 87 -10.73 -8.61 -1.69
C ILE A 87 -11.72 -8.37 -0.54
N ILE A 88 -12.97 -8.02 -0.84
CA ILE A 88 -14.00 -7.80 0.18
C ILE A 88 -14.21 -9.06 1.01
N ALA A 89 -14.32 -10.23 0.37
CA ALA A 89 -14.50 -11.50 1.06
C ALA A 89 -13.30 -11.84 1.97
N ALA A 90 -12.08 -11.65 1.46
CA ALA A 90 -10.85 -11.90 2.22
C ALA A 90 -10.70 -10.97 3.43
N GLU A 91 -10.96 -9.67 3.26
CA GLU A 91 -10.89 -8.69 4.34
C GLU A 91 -11.94 -8.99 5.43
N ARG A 92 -13.17 -9.34 5.03
CA ARG A 92 -14.24 -9.69 5.99
C ARG A 92 -14.00 -11.02 6.73
N ALA A 93 -13.26 -11.94 6.14
CA ALA A 93 -12.89 -13.19 6.81
C ALA A 93 -11.75 -12.98 7.84
N SER A 94 -11.05 -11.86 7.77
CA SER A 94 -9.88 -11.55 8.61
C SER A 94 -10.15 -10.52 9.70
N ALA A 95 -11.32 -9.87 9.67
CA ALA A 95 -11.79 -8.85 10.62
C ALA A 95 -12.73 -9.46 11.66
#